data_AF-A0A0Z8QMR6-F1
#
_entry.id   AF-A0A0Z8QMR6-F1
#
_cell.length_a   1.000
_cell.length_b   1.000
_cell.length_c   1.000
_cell.angle_alpha   90.00
_cell.angle_beta   90.00
_cell.angle_gamma   90.00
#
_symmetry.space_group_name_H-M   'P 1'
#
loop_
_entity.id
_entity.type
_entity.pdbx_description
1 polymer ?
#
loop_
_entity_poly.entity_id
_entity_poly.type
_entity_poly.pdbx_seq_one_letter_code
_entity_poly.pdbx_strand_id
1 'polypeptide(L)'
;MTLTLYFAKTKEYKNIIQKYIDALTEWRRMVELDIRPERITEFRKNAKKEILDVYNAYRDKKIDEARQQMETIEKRYKNTRSVYSDPQAEILRRQDFDLEFSAMEYNDIVELLSDEKRDFTDYELKKINAHYRRNLKIQTLLDSQKLKRKEQYKNDPEYQKYFEEFQTLQAFRGIGLGMVYFPSDEAPRGYITENLELILDSEQYAHSLSNQIQKVGRLLGNIPTMKDSNSTVFTKVLPAKKMEFEEFDERIFEESPNYDITIRFKYLKERLDDTTTDRWDFTRDDYDAYQHYQYLQGRHEQKMKNDFRYKQRYISAKNAIIERKNEEVK
;
A
#
# COMPACT_ATOMS: atom_id res chain seq x y z
N MET A 1 9.75 -20.13 -10.51
CA MET A 1 9.50 -18.77 -9.98
C MET A 1 9.50 -18.88 -8.48
N THR A 2 10.46 -18.25 -7.80
CA THR A 2 10.64 -18.29 -6.34
C THR A 2 9.71 -17.26 -5.70
N LEU A 3 8.80 -17.70 -4.82
CA LEU A 3 7.86 -16.81 -4.14
C LEU A 3 8.61 -16.01 -3.07
N THR A 4 8.58 -14.69 -3.18
CA THR A 4 9.27 -13.82 -2.22
C THR A 4 8.27 -13.38 -1.15
N LEU A 5 8.12 -14.18 -0.10
CA LEU A 5 7.15 -13.95 0.99
C LEU A 5 7.64 -12.86 1.95
N TYR A 6 7.47 -11.58 1.56
CA TYR A 6 7.96 -10.44 2.35
C TYR A 6 7.28 -10.32 3.71
N PHE A 7 5.97 -10.55 3.81
CA PHE A 7 5.26 -10.57 5.10
C PHE A 7 5.87 -11.55 6.11
N ALA A 8 6.46 -12.67 5.67
CA ALA A 8 7.01 -13.69 6.56
C ALA A 8 8.42 -13.34 7.08
N LYS A 9 9.04 -12.25 6.55
CA LYS A 9 10.35 -11.75 6.98
C LYS A 9 10.25 -10.64 8.04
N THR A 10 9.05 -10.15 8.35
CA THR A 10 8.86 -9.01 9.27
C THR A 10 9.09 -9.40 10.72
N LYS A 11 9.45 -8.41 11.56
CA LYS A 11 9.57 -8.60 13.01
C LYS A 11 8.23 -9.00 13.66
N GLU A 12 7.13 -8.41 13.21
CA GLU A 12 5.78 -8.72 13.69
C GLU A 12 5.43 -10.19 13.45
N TYR A 13 5.71 -10.71 12.25
CA TYR A 13 5.49 -12.13 11.94
C TYR A 13 6.35 -13.04 12.81
N LYS A 14 7.65 -12.74 12.93
CA LYS A 14 8.58 -13.49 13.79
C LYS A 14 8.10 -13.53 15.25
N ASN A 15 7.56 -12.42 15.77
CA ASN A 15 7.01 -12.36 17.13
C ASN A 15 5.78 -13.25 17.31
N ILE A 16 4.92 -13.39 16.28
CA ILE A 16 3.76 -14.30 16.33
C ILE A 16 4.23 -15.76 16.42
N ILE A 17 5.26 -16.13 15.64
CA ILE A 17 5.86 -17.46 15.72
C ILE A 17 6.53 -17.67 17.09
N GLN A 18 7.19 -16.65 17.64
CA GLN A 18 7.78 -16.73 18.97
C GLN A 18 6.71 -16.98 20.05
N LYS A 19 5.56 -16.29 20.00
CA LYS A 19 4.43 -16.57 20.90
C LYS A 19 3.97 -18.02 20.83
N TYR A 20 3.99 -18.62 19.64
CA TYR A 20 3.69 -20.05 19.48
C TYR A 20 4.72 -20.95 20.15
N ILE A 21 6.02 -20.66 19.98
CA ILE A 21 7.10 -21.39 20.66
C ILE A 21 6.98 -21.27 22.18
N ASP A 22 6.66 -20.08 22.70
CA ASP A 22 6.48 -19.82 24.12
C ASP A 22 5.30 -20.61 24.68
N ALA A 23 4.18 -20.66 23.94
CA ALA A 23 3.01 -21.46 24.30
C ALA A 23 3.31 -22.97 24.33
N LEU A 24 4.10 -23.48 23.38
CA LEU A 24 4.55 -24.88 23.41
C LEU A 24 5.47 -25.16 24.60
N THR A 25 6.35 -24.22 24.94
CA THR A 25 7.28 -24.34 26.08
C THR A 25 6.52 -24.38 27.40
N GLU A 26 5.53 -23.51 27.56
CA GLU A 26 4.65 -23.51 28.74
C GLU A 26 3.80 -24.79 28.81
N TRP A 27 3.24 -25.25 27.68
CA TRP A 27 2.52 -26.53 27.64
C TRP A 27 3.44 -27.68 28.09
N ARG A 28 4.67 -27.74 27.58
CA ARG A 28 5.65 -28.75 28.03
C ARG A 28 5.88 -28.67 29.54
N ARG A 29 6.07 -27.47 30.09
CA ARG A 29 6.24 -27.27 31.55
C ARG A 29 5.03 -27.77 32.35
N MET A 30 3.81 -27.53 31.85
CA MET A 30 2.58 -28.02 32.49
C MET A 30 2.49 -29.56 32.49
N VAL A 31 2.97 -30.21 31.42
CA VAL A 31 3.06 -31.68 31.34
C VAL A 31 4.11 -32.22 32.30
N GLU A 32 5.30 -31.60 32.37
CA GLU A 32 6.38 -32.02 33.28
C GLU A 32 6.02 -31.86 34.77
N LEU A 33 5.11 -30.94 35.08
CA LEU A 33 4.59 -30.71 36.44
C LEU A 33 3.36 -31.55 36.78
N ASP A 34 2.99 -32.52 35.94
CA ASP A 34 1.81 -33.38 36.10
C ASP A 34 0.51 -32.58 36.37
N ILE A 35 0.35 -31.42 35.70
CA ILE A 35 -0.87 -30.61 35.83
C ILE A 35 -2.06 -31.37 35.25
N ARG A 36 -3.22 -31.22 35.90
CA ARG A 36 -4.49 -31.85 35.49
C ARG A 36 -4.78 -31.64 33.98
N PRO A 37 -5.16 -32.70 33.24
CA PRO A 37 -5.42 -32.63 31.80
C PRO A 37 -6.44 -31.56 31.37
N GLU A 38 -7.43 -31.26 32.21
CA GLU A 38 -8.45 -30.25 31.91
C GLU A 38 -7.84 -28.84 31.84
N ARG A 39 -6.91 -28.54 32.77
CA ARG A 39 -6.19 -27.25 32.78
C ARG A 39 -5.27 -27.11 31.59
N ILE A 40 -4.62 -28.20 31.18
CA ILE A 40 -3.78 -28.23 29.96
C ILE A 40 -4.65 -27.99 28.71
N THR A 41 -5.84 -28.61 28.66
CA THR A 41 -6.78 -28.44 27.55
C THR A 41 -7.30 -27.00 27.47
N GLU A 42 -7.65 -26.40 28.61
CA GLU A 42 -8.07 -25.01 28.69
C GLU A 42 -6.95 -24.05 28.26
N PHE A 43 -5.72 -24.26 28.76
CA PHE A 43 -4.55 -23.51 28.35
C PHE A 43 -4.34 -23.56 26.83
N ARG A 44 -4.35 -24.76 26.24
CA ARG A 44 -4.20 -24.94 24.78
C ARG A 44 -5.26 -24.19 24.00
N LYS A 45 -6.52 -24.26 24.42
CA LYS A 45 -7.63 -23.56 23.76
C LYS A 45 -7.43 -22.05 23.81
N ASN A 46 -7.04 -21.51 24.97
CA ASN A 46 -6.82 -20.09 25.15
C ASN A 46 -5.60 -19.60 24.37
N ALA A 47 -4.47 -20.31 24.44
CA ALA A 47 -3.26 -19.99 23.68
C ALA A 47 -3.51 -20.07 22.16
N LYS A 48 -4.20 -21.11 21.68
CA LYS A 48 -4.60 -21.22 20.27
C LYS A 48 -5.40 -20.01 19.83
N LYS A 49 -6.39 -19.61 20.63
CA LYS A 49 -7.25 -18.45 20.33
C LYS A 49 -6.43 -17.16 20.28
N GLU A 50 -5.60 -16.89 21.29
CA GLU A 50 -4.78 -15.66 21.32
C GLU A 50 -3.84 -15.56 20.12
N ILE A 51 -3.08 -16.63 19.83
CA ILE A 51 -2.14 -16.63 18.71
C ILE A 51 -2.88 -16.48 17.38
N LEU A 52 -4.01 -17.17 17.22
CA LEU A 52 -4.83 -17.07 16.01
C LEU A 52 -5.40 -15.66 15.81
N ASP A 53 -5.86 -15.00 16.87
CA ASP A 53 -6.39 -13.64 16.80
C ASP A 53 -5.30 -12.64 16.37
N VAL A 54 -4.10 -12.74 16.95
CA VAL A 54 -2.95 -11.89 16.57
C VAL A 54 -2.51 -12.19 15.14
N TYR A 55 -2.46 -13.46 14.74
CA TYR A 55 -2.10 -13.86 13.38
C TYR A 55 -3.09 -13.34 12.33
N ASN A 56 -4.39 -13.49 12.60
CA ASN A 56 -5.45 -12.99 11.72
C ASN A 56 -5.40 -11.47 11.59
N ALA A 57 -5.20 -10.75 12.70
CA ALA A 57 -5.06 -9.29 12.67
C ALA A 57 -3.83 -8.85 11.85
N TYR A 58 -2.69 -9.52 12.01
CA TYR A 58 -1.49 -9.26 11.22
C TYR A 58 -1.72 -9.54 9.72
N ARG A 59 -2.34 -10.67 9.39
CA ARG A 59 -2.67 -11.04 8.00
C ARG A 59 -3.58 -9.99 7.38
N ASP A 60 -4.67 -9.62 8.05
CA ASP A 60 -5.66 -8.68 7.52
C ASP A 60 -5.02 -7.29 7.31
N LYS A 61 -4.15 -6.85 8.23
CA LYS A 61 -3.30 -5.65 8.04
C LYS A 61 -2.43 -5.75 6.79
N LYS A 62 -1.75 -6.88 6.55
CA LYS A 62 -0.90 -7.07 5.37
C LYS A 62 -1.68 -7.14 4.06
N ILE A 63 -2.88 -7.72 4.08
CA ILE A 63 -3.81 -7.70 2.94
C ILE A 63 -4.20 -6.27 2.59
N ASP A 64 -4.55 -5.46 3.59
CA ASP A 64 -4.91 -4.05 3.37
C ASP A 64 -3.72 -3.22 2.88
N GLU A 65 -2.52 -3.42 3.44
CA GLU A 65 -1.29 -2.76 2.97
C GLU A 65 -1.00 -3.11 1.50
N ALA A 66 -1.02 -4.39 1.13
CA ALA A 66 -0.81 -4.82 -0.24
C ALA A 66 -1.87 -4.24 -1.20
N ARG A 67 -3.15 -4.21 -0.79
CA ARG A 67 -4.23 -3.59 -1.56
C ARG A 67 -3.98 -2.11 -1.78
N GLN A 68 -3.61 -1.37 -0.75
CA GLN A 68 -3.32 0.07 -0.84
C GLN A 68 -2.13 0.37 -1.75
N GLN A 69 -1.09 -0.47 -1.74
CA GLN A 69 0.05 -0.32 -2.64
C GLN A 69 -0.35 -0.59 -4.10
N MET A 70 -1.11 -1.66 -4.35
CA MET A 70 -1.67 -1.94 -5.68
C MET A 70 -2.55 -0.79 -6.19
N GLU A 71 -3.43 -0.24 -5.35
CA GLU A 71 -4.27 0.93 -5.70
C GLU A 71 -3.42 2.18 -5.96
N THR A 72 -2.35 2.39 -5.20
CA THR A 72 -1.41 3.51 -5.41
C THR A 72 -0.71 3.39 -6.76
N ILE A 73 -0.25 2.19 -7.12
CA ILE A 73 0.37 1.93 -8.42
C ILE A 73 -0.67 2.12 -9.53
N GLU A 74 -1.86 1.52 -9.40
CA GLU A 74 -2.94 1.70 -10.37
C GLU A 74 -3.29 3.18 -10.56
N LYS A 75 -3.42 3.95 -9.46
CA LYS A 75 -3.64 5.40 -9.52
C LYS A 75 -2.46 6.12 -10.13
N ARG A 76 -1.22 5.73 -9.88
CA ARG A 76 -0.04 6.31 -10.52
C ARG A 76 -0.16 6.14 -12.04
N TYR A 77 -0.43 4.94 -12.54
CA TYR A 77 -0.59 4.69 -13.98
C TYR A 77 -1.80 5.41 -14.59
N LYS A 78 -2.94 5.47 -13.86
CA LYS A 78 -4.16 6.18 -14.31
C LYS A 78 -4.01 7.71 -14.28
N ASN A 79 -3.31 8.24 -13.28
CA ASN A 79 -3.16 9.67 -13.02
C ASN A 79 -1.86 10.24 -13.57
N THR A 80 -0.92 9.41 -14.03
CA THR A 80 0.09 9.87 -14.99
C THR A 80 -0.65 10.28 -16.25
N ARG A 81 -1.14 11.52 -16.25
CA ARG A 81 -1.00 12.40 -17.41
C ARG A 81 0.47 12.41 -17.75
N SER A 82 0.91 11.39 -18.46
CA SER A 82 2.12 11.39 -19.25
C SER A 82 3.24 12.24 -18.64
N VAL A 83 3.63 11.94 -17.39
CA VAL A 83 4.83 12.52 -16.80
C VAL A 83 5.93 11.66 -17.38
N TYR A 84 6.38 12.07 -18.56
CA TYR A 84 7.44 11.36 -19.25
C TYR A 84 8.67 11.41 -18.36
N SER A 85 9.24 10.25 -18.08
CA SER A 85 10.53 10.14 -17.39
C SER A 85 11.59 11.03 -18.05
N ASP A 86 11.46 11.24 -19.36
CA ASP A 86 12.20 12.20 -20.15
C ASP A 86 11.24 13.01 -21.08
N PRO A 87 10.94 14.27 -20.74
CA PRO A 87 10.10 15.14 -21.57
C PRO A 87 10.68 15.41 -22.96
N GLN A 88 12.00 15.40 -23.12
CA GLN A 88 12.66 15.67 -24.41
C GLN A 88 12.49 14.48 -25.35
N ALA A 89 12.70 13.26 -24.84
CA ALA A 89 12.48 12.03 -25.61
C ALA A 89 11.03 11.92 -26.09
N GLU A 90 10.05 12.35 -25.28
CA GLU A 90 8.66 12.37 -25.73
C GLU A 90 8.41 13.38 -26.84
N ILE A 91 8.94 14.60 -26.75
CA ILE A 91 8.72 15.61 -27.80
C ILE A 91 9.24 15.09 -29.15
N LEU A 92 10.42 14.48 -29.15
CA LEU A 92 10.98 13.82 -30.35
C LEU A 92 10.06 12.71 -30.84
N ARG A 93 9.63 11.81 -29.95
CA ARG A 93 8.71 10.73 -30.30
C ARG A 93 7.40 11.24 -30.93
N ARG A 94 6.86 12.36 -30.44
CA ARG A 94 5.66 12.99 -31.02
C ARG A 94 5.91 13.56 -32.40
N GLN A 95 7.06 14.19 -32.62
CA GLN A 95 7.45 14.72 -33.93
C GLN A 95 7.64 13.59 -34.94
N ASP A 96 8.35 12.53 -34.55
CA ASP A 96 8.57 11.35 -35.38
C ASP A 96 7.23 10.70 -35.73
N PHE A 97 6.36 10.49 -34.74
CA PHE A 97 5.03 9.96 -34.97
C PHE A 97 4.18 10.88 -35.84
N ASP A 98 4.29 12.19 -35.69
CA ASP A 98 3.52 13.13 -36.49
C ASP A 98 3.88 13.05 -37.98
N LEU A 99 5.18 12.89 -38.26
CA LEU A 99 5.72 12.73 -39.59
C LEU A 99 5.31 11.37 -40.18
N GLU A 100 5.50 10.29 -39.43
CA GLU A 100 5.06 8.93 -39.81
C GLU A 100 3.55 8.90 -40.10
N PHE A 101 2.74 9.41 -39.17
CA PHE A 101 1.28 9.42 -39.28
C PHE A 101 0.77 10.22 -40.47
N SER A 102 1.50 11.25 -40.90
CA SER A 102 1.14 12.03 -42.10
C SER A 102 1.36 11.28 -43.41
N ALA A 103 2.25 10.28 -43.41
CA ALA A 103 2.56 9.45 -44.55
C ALA A 103 1.84 8.10 -44.54
N MET A 104 1.29 7.68 -43.40
CA MET A 104 0.57 6.41 -43.25
C MET A 104 -0.76 6.39 -43.99
N GLU A 105 -1.00 5.32 -44.74
CA GLU A 105 -2.30 5.03 -45.34
C GLU A 105 -3.23 4.32 -44.34
N TYR A 106 -4.51 4.19 -44.72
CA TYR A 106 -5.52 3.53 -43.87
C TYR A 106 -5.11 2.12 -43.41
N ASN A 107 -4.52 1.32 -44.30
CA ASN A 107 -4.12 -0.04 -43.98
C ASN A 107 -2.93 -0.07 -42.99
N ASP A 108 -2.00 0.88 -43.11
CA ASP A 108 -0.87 1.00 -42.20
C ASP A 108 -1.34 1.33 -40.78
N ILE A 109 -2.37 2.18 -40.62
CA ILE A 109 -2.97 2.49 -39.31
C ILE A 109 -3.66 1.27 -38.71
N VAL A 110 -4.32 0.44 -39.53
CA VAL A 110 -4.92 -0.81 -39.06
C VAL A 110 -3.83 -1.77 -38.59
N GLU A 111 -2.77 -1.96 -39.37
CA GLU A 111 -1.64 -2.82 -39.00
C GLU A 111 -0.95 -2.33 -37.73
N LEU A 112 -0.67 -1.03 -37.65
CA LEU A 112 -0.07 -0.38 -36.49
C LEU A 112 -0.90 -0.64 -35.22
N LEU A 113 -2.21 -0.41 -35.27
CA LEU A 113 -3.09 -0.64 -34.11
C LEU A 113 -3.32 -2.12 -33.79
N SER A 114 -3.11 -3.02 -34.75
CA SER A 114 -3.16 -4.46 -34.55
C SER A 114 -1.86 -5.04 -33.95
N ASP A 115 -0.77 -4.28 -33.91
CA ASP A 115 0.47 -4.71 -33.26
C ASP A 115 0.28 -4.78 -31.73
N GLU A 116 0.28 -6.00 -31.19
CA GLU A 116 0.18 -6.26 -29.77
C GLU A 116 1.44 -5.85 -28.98
N LYS A 117 2.58 -5.67 -29.64
CA LYS A 117 3.85 -5.30 -28.98
C LYS A 117 4.07 -3.80 -28.94
N ARG A 118 3.39 -3.02 -29.78
CA ARG A 118 3.48 -1.56 -29.76
C ARG A 118 2.85 -1.02 -28.46
N ASP A 119 3.57 -0.11 -27.81
CA ASP A 119 3.08 0.65 -26.67
C ASP A 119 2.80 2.08 -27.10
N PHE A 120 1.51 2.41 -27.27
CA PHE A 120 1.09 3.73 -27.73
C PHE A 120 1.08 4.78 -26.62
N THR A 121 1.50 6.00 -26.94
CA THR A 121 1.32 7.18 -26.08
C THR A 121 -0.12 7.69 -26.13
N ASP A 122 -0.54 8.46 -25.11
CA ASP A 122 -1.86 9.09 -25.10
C ASP A 122 -2.03 10.07 -26.27
N TYR A 123 -0.92 10.69 -26.68
CA TYR A 123 -0.89 11.59 -27.81
C TYR A 123 -1.18 10.83 -29.12
N GLU A 124 -0.45 9.73 -29.37
CA GLU A 124 -0.60 8.89 -30.55
C GLU A 124 -2.06 8.41 -30.69
N LEU A 125 -2.64 7.83 -29.62
CA LEU A 125 -4.02 7.34 -29.63
C LEU A 125 -5.04 8.46 -29.85
N LYS A 126 -4.83 9.65 -29.27
CA LYS A 126 -5.72 10.81 -29.47
C LYS A 126 -5.65 11.33 -30.90
N LYS A 127 -4.46 11.37 -31.51
CA LYS A 127 -4.28 11.85 -32.88
C LYS A 127 -4.96 10.92 -33.89
N ILE A 128 -4.75 9.61 -33.76
CA ILE A 128 -5.44 8.62 -34.61
C ILE A 128 -6.96 8.74 -34.43
N ASN A 129 -7.44 8.85 -33.19
CA ASN A 129 -8.87 9.03 -32.91
C ASN A 129 -9.46 10.30 -33.55
N ALA A 130 -8.72 11.41 -33.53
CA ALA A 130 -9.16 12.66 -34.15
C ALA A 130 -9.31 12.52 -35.67
N HIS A 131 -8.38 11.83 -36.34
CA HIS A 131 -8.42 11.65 -37.79
C HIS A 131 -9.49 10.64 -38.24
N TYR A 132 -9.66 9.55 -37.50
CA TYR A 132 -10.53 8.41 -37.86
C TYR A 132 -11.78 8.28 -36.98
N ARG A 133 -12.30 9.40 -36.45
CA ARG A 133 -13.42 9.42 -35.50
C ARG A 133 -14.67 8.66 -35.96
N ARG A 134 -14.90 8.57 -37.27
CA ARG A 134 -16.07 7.92 -37.88
C ARG A 134 -15.80 6.50 -38.40
N ASN A 135 -14.56 6.01 -38.33
CA ASN A 135 -14.21 4.69 -38.83
C ASN A 135 -14.37 3.62 -37.75
N LEU A 136 -15.42 2.80 -37.84
CA LEU A 136 -15.76 1.84 -36.80
C LEU A 136 -14.62 0.84 -36.50
N LYS A 137 -13.95 0.33 -37.54
CA LYS A 137 -12.85 -0.66 -37.39
C LYS A 137 -11.68 -0.07 -36.60
N ILE A 138 -11.24 1.14 -36.97
CA ILE A 138 -10.15 1.84 -36.26
C ILE A 138 -10.58 2.17 -34.83
N GLN A 139 -11.83 2.56 -34.60
CA GLN A 139 -12.33 2.84 -33.25
C GLN A 139 -12.28 1.59 -32.35
N THR A 140 -12.68 0.42 -32.85
CA THR A 140 -12.58 -0.83 -32.09
C THR A 140 -11.14 -1.16 -31.71
N LEU A 141 -10.18 -0.99 -32.64
CA LEU A 141 -8.76 -1.23 -32.36
C LEU A 141 -8.17 -0.16 -31.42
N LEU A 142 -8.59 1.09 -31.54
CA LEU A 142 -8.19 2.15 -30.60
C LEU A 142 -8.69 1.84 -29.19
N ASP A 143 -9.91 1.32 -29.04
CA ASP A 143 -10.47 1.00 -27.74
C ASP A 143 -9.77 -0.21 -27.10
N SER A 144 -9.37 -1.22 -27.88
CA SER A 144 -8.53 -2.31 -27.36
C SER A 144 -7.16 -1.82 -26.88
N GLN A 145 -6.51 -0.94 -27.65
CA GLN A 145 -5.21 -0.37 -27.26
C GLN A 145 -5.33 0.55 -26.03
N LYS A 146 -6.40 1.36 -25.93
CA LYS A 146 -6.69 2.15 -24.72
C LYS A 146 -6.92 1.25 -23.50
N LEU A 147 -7.60 0.11 -23.67
CA LEU A 147 -7.82 -0.84 -22.59
C LEU A 147 -6.50 -1.48 -22.14
N LYS A 148 -5.68 -1.95 -23.09
CA LYS A 148 -4.34 -2.49 -22.81
C LYS A 148 -3.49 -1.51 -22.01
N ARG A 149 -3.48 -0.23 -22.41
CA ARG A 149 -2.80 0.85 -21.68
C ARG A 149 -3.36 1.06 -20.28
N LYS A 150 -4.69 1.06 -20.12
CA LYS A 150 -5.33 1.16 -18.79
C LYS A 150 -4.91 0.03 -17.86
N GLU A 151 -4.59 -1.13 -18.39
CA GLU A 151 -4.16 -2.30 -17.63
C GLU A 151 -2.63 -2.48 -17.57
N GLN A 152 -1.85 -1.55 -18.13
CA GLN A 152 -0.39 -1.65 -18.20
C GLN A 152 0.26 -1.77 -16.81
N TYR A 153 -0.38 -1.21 -15.78
CA TYR A 153 0.06 -1.36 -14.38
C TYR A 153 0.16 -2.82 -13.93
N LYS A 154 -0.58 -3.76 -14.53
CA LYS A 154 -0.50 -5.19 -14.20
C LYS A 154 0.83 -5.82 -14.57
N ASN A 155 1.58 -5.19 -15.49
CA ASN A 155 2.90 -5.62 -15.90
C ASN A 155 4.01 -4.99 -15.04
N ASP A 156 3.67 -4.07 -14.13
CA ASP A 156 4.64 -3.46 -13.22
C ASP A 156 5.19 -4.53 -12.26
N PRO A 157 6.52 -4.72 -12.16
CA PRO A 157 7.10 -5.73 -11.27
C PRO A 157 6.73 -5.55 -9.79
N GLU A 158 6.56 -4.32 -9.32
CA GLU A 158 6.13 -4.05 -7.94
C GLU A 158 4.65 -4.39 -7.77
N TYR A 159 3.80 -4.09 -8.76
CA TYR A 159 2.40 -4.50 -8.74
C TYR A 159 2.28 -6.01 -8.67
N GLN A 160 3.03 -6.74 -9.52
CA GLN A 160 3.05 -8.20 -9.51
C GLN A 160 3.47 -8.76 -8.17
N LYS A 161 4.50 -8.18 -7.54
CA LYS A 161 4.95 -8.57 -6.21
C LYS A 161 3.86 -8.38 -5.14
N TYR A 162 3.19 -7.23 -5.09
CA TYR A 162 2.09 -7.01 -4.13
C TYR A 162 0.86 -7.87 -4.45
N PHE A 163 0.60 -8.13 -5.72
CA PHE A 163 -0.48 -8.99 -6.17
C PHE A 163 -0.25 -10.44 -5.74
N GLU A 164 0.97 -10.98 -5.92
CA GLU A 164 1.35 -12.31 -5.44
C GLU A 164 1.21 -12.42 -3.90
N GLU A 165 1.66 -11.41 -3.17
CA GLU A 165 1.54 -11.36 -1.71
C GLU A 165 0.07 -11.30 -1.26
N PHE A 166 -0.74 -10.47 -1.92
CA PHE A 166 -2.18 -10.37 -1.67
C PHE A 166 -2.90 -11.70 -1.93
N GLN A 167 -2.66 -12.33 -3.09
CA GLN A 167 -3.27 -13.62 -3.46
C GLN A 167 -2.89 -14.72 -2.47
N THR A 168 -1.62 -14.77 -2.07
CA THR A 168 -1.14 -15.70 -1.05
C THR A 168 -1.91 -15.47 0.25
N LEU A 169 -1.92 -14.26 0.81
CA LEU A 169 -2.60 -13.98 2.08
C LEU A 169 -4.12 -14.23 2.04
N GLN A 170 -4.78 -13.95 0.90
CA GLN A 170 -6.19 -14.25 0.67
C GLN A 170 -6.49 -15.75 0.68
N ALA A 171 -5.68 -16.55 -0.04
CA ALA A 171 -5.88 -17.99 -0.15
C ALA A 171 -5.86 -18.69 1.22
N PHE A 172 -5.09 -18.17 2.18
CA PHE A 172 -4.95 -18.74 3.53
C PHE A 172 -5.85 -18.09 4.59
N ARG A 173 -6.78 -17.20 4.19
CA ARG A 173 -7.66 -16.50 5.13
C ARG A 173 -8.50 -17.45 6.00
N GLY A 174 -8.88 -18.61 5.46
CA GLY A 174 -9.66 -19.64 6.16
C GLY A 174 -8.83 -20.70 6.89
N ILE A 175 -7.51 -20.77 6.67
CA ILE A 175 -6.66 -21.87 7.17
C ILE A 175 -6.05 -21.55 8.55
N GLY A 176 -5.88 -20.27 8.88
CA GLY A 176 -5.37 -19.85 10.19
C GLY A 176 -3.95 -20.36 10.45
N LEU A 177 -3.73 -21.02 11.59
CA LEU A 177 -2.44 -21.63 11.96
C LEU A 177 -2.18 -22.98 11.28
N GLY A 178 -3.13 -23.52 10.50
CA GLY A 178 -2.99 -24.78 9.78
C GLY A 178 -1.92 -24.78 8.70
N MET A 179 -1.51 -23.60 8.23
CA MET A 179 -0.47 -23.46 7.21
C MET A 179 0.25 -22.11 7.40
N VAL A 180 1.49 -22.19 7.87
CA VAL A 180 2.35 -21.05 8.20
C VAL A 180 3.64 -21.15 7.38
N TYR A 181 4.12 -20.01 6.88
CA TYR A 181 5.22 -19.94 5.91
C TYR A 181 6.54 -19.51 6.55
N PHE A 182 7.58 -20.27 6.28
CA PHE A 182 8.95 -19.98 6.69
C PHE A 182 9.80 -19.77 5.44
N PRO A 183 10.24 -18.53 5.13
CA PRO A 183 11.15 -18.27 4.02
C PRO A 183 12.43 -19.10 4.17
N SER A 184 12.85 -19.76 3.09
CA SER A 184 14.02 -20.63 3.07
C SER A 184 14.70 -20.54 1.72
N ASP A 185 15.99 -20.21 1.73
CA ASP A 185 16.81 -20.15 0.52
C ASP A 185 17.16 -21.56 -0.01
N GLU A 186 16.99 -22.60 0.82
CA GLU A 186 17.25 -24.00 0.50
C GLU A 186 16.05 -24.68 -0.17
N ALA A 187 14.84 -24.15 0.02
CA ALA A 187 13.62 -24.75 -0.51
C ALA A 187 13.42 -24.38 -2.00
N PRO A 188 13.05 -25.31 -2.90
CA PRO A 188 12.85 -25.04 -4.33
C PRO A 188 11.82 -23.94 -4.63
N ARG A 189 10.87 -23.72 -3.71
CA ARG A 189 9.83 -22.70 -3.81
C ARG A 189 10.18 -21.38 -3.09
N GLY A 190 11.31 -21.32 -2.38
CA GLY A 190 11.74 -20.19 -1.55
C GLY A 190 11.12 -20.16 -0.15
N TYR A 191 10.34 -21.19 0.22
CA TYR A 191 9.69 -21.29 1.53
C TYR A 191 9.40 -22.75 1.93
N ILE A 192 9.22 -22.95 3.23
CA ILE A 192 8.74 -24.16 3.88
C ILE A 192 7.38 -23.83 4.52
N THR A 193 6.43 -24.76 4.46
CA THR A 193 5.13 -24.62 5.14
C THR A 193 5.06 -25.56 6.33
N GLU A 194 4.57 -25.06 7.45
CA GLU A 194 4.35 -25.86 8.65
C GLU A 194 2.93 -25.68 9.18
N ASN A 195 2.38 -26.77 9.72
CA ASN A 195 1.13 -26.72 10.47
C ASN A 195 1.47 -26.36 11.93
N LEU A 196 1.02 -25.18 12.36
CA LEU A 196 1.15 -24.68 13.73
C LEU A 196 -0.17 -24.76 14.50
N GLU A 197 -1.10 -25.61 14.07
CA GLU A 197 -2.22 -25.97 14.92
C GLU A 197 -1.70 -26.66 16.17
N LEU A 198 -2.16 -26.19 17.32
CA LEU A 198 -1.89 -26.80 18.62
C LEU A 198 -2.73 -28.09 18.80
N ILE A 199 -2.67 -28.99 17.82
CA ILE A 199 -3.31 -30.31 17.81
C ILE A 199 -2.20 -31.35 17.90
N LEU A 200 -2.05 -31.95 19.08
CA LEU A 200 -1.32 -33.21 19.22
C LEU A 200 -2.25 -34.19 19.90
N ASP A 201 -2.39 -35.36 19.27
CA ASP A 201 -3.01 -36.55 19.83
C ASP A 201 -1.91 -37.46 20.41
N SER A 202 -2.20 -38.03 21.57
CA SER A 202 -1.52 -39.16 22.23
C SER A 202 -0.28 -38.91 23.10
N GLU A 203 -0.08 -39.90 23.97
CA GLU A 203 0.58 -39.98 25.29
C GLU A 203 2.10 -39.71 25.33
N GLN A 204 2.69 -39.18 24.26
CA GLN A 204 4.13 -38.85 24.16
C GLN A 204 4.38 -37.33 24.15
N TYR A 205 3.65 -36.60 24.99
CA TYR A 205 3.54 -35.13 24.93
C TYR A 205 4.88 -34.39 25.06
N ALA A 206 5.72 -34.69 26.05
CA ALA A 206 6.91 -33.87 26.33
C ALA A 206 8.00 -33.95 25.24
N HIS A 207 8.25 -35.15 24.70
CA HIS A 207 9.25 -35.34 23.65
C HIS A 207 8.79 -34.76 22.31
N SER A 208 7.52 -34.99 21.94
CA SER A 208 6.92 -34.42 20.72
C SER A 208 6.87 -32.89 20.76
N LEU A 209 6.52 -32.31 21.92
CA LEU A 209 6.58 -30.85 22.12
C LEU A 209 8.00 -30.32 21.98
N SER A 210 8.99 -31.02 22.55
CA SER A 210 10.41 -30.63 22.44
C SER A 210 10.89 -30.65 20.98
N ASN A 211 10.52 -31.67 20.22
CA ASN A 211 10.87 -31.78 18.80
C ASN A 211 10.21 -30.66 17.99
N GLN A 212 8.95 -30.33 18.26
CA GLN A 212 8.25 -29.25 17.58
C GLN A 212 8.84 -27.87 17.93
N ILE A 213 9.16 -27.62 19.21
CA ILE A 213 9.85 -26.39 19.66
C ILE A 213 11.18 -26.23 18.92
N GLN A 214 12.00 -27.29 18.86
CA GLN A 214 13.28 -27.26 18.15
C GLN A 214 13.10 -27.04 16.65
N LYS A 215 12.13 -27.72 16.02
CA LYS A 215 11.85 -27.58 14.59
C LYS A 215 11.44 -26.16 14.24
N VAL A 216 10.43 -25.62 14.92
CA VAL A 216 9.91 -24.27 14.65
C VAL A 216 10.94 -23.20 15.06
N GLY A 217 11.70 -23.41 16.14
CA GLY A 217 12.79 -22.54 16.54
C GLY A 217 13.91 -22.47 15.50
N ARG A 218 14.31 -23.60 14.91
CA ARG A 218 15.28 -23.63 13.79
C ARG A 218 14.74 -22.90 12.57
N LEU A 219 13.48 -23.16 12.20
CA LEU A 219 12.86 -22.48 11.06
C LEU A 219 12.77 -20.96 11.27
N LEU A 220 12.43 -20.51 12.48
CA LEU A 220 12.40 -19.09 12.84
C LEU A 220 13.78 -18.43 12.79
N GLY A 221 14.81 -19.14 13.30
CA GLY A 221 16.20 -18.69 13.26
C GLY A 221 16.78 -18.59 11.85
N ASN A 222 16.29 -19.46 10.94
CA ASN A 222 16.72 -19.50 9.55
C ASN A 222 15.97 -18.50 8.65
N ILE A 223 14.95 -17.78 9.15
CA ILE A 223 14.26 -16.77 8.34
C ILE A 223 15.27 -15.65 8.03
N PRO A 224 15.70 -15.48 6.77
CA PRO A 224 16.65 -14.45 6.40
C PRO A 224 16.11 -13.11 6.89
N THR A 225 16.87 -12.47 7.78
CA THR A 225 16.63 -11.08 8.13
C THR A 225 16.63 -10.31 6.83
N MET A 226 15.66 -9.43 6.62
CA MET A 226 15.81 -8.44 5.56
C MET A 226 17.15 -7.75 5.81
N LYS A 227 18.20 -8.08 5.03
CA LYS A 227 19.23 -7.11 4.71
C LYS A 227 18.41 -5.97 4.13
N ASP A 228 18.53 -4.77 4.69
CA ASP A 228 18.03 -3.57 4.04
C ASP A 228 18.59 -3.63 2.62
N SER A 229 17.75 -4.09 1.69
CA SER A 229 18.13 -4.08 0.30
C SER A 229 18.20 -2.61 0.03
N ASN A 230 19.42 -2.11 -0.14
CA ASN A 230 19.74 -0.96 -0.97
C ASN A 230 19.25 -1.26 -2.40
N SER A 231 17.97 -1.60 -2.58
CA SER A 231 17.25 -1.15 -3.75
C SER A 231 17.25 0.36 -3.58
N THR A 232 18.23 0.98 -4.23
CA THR A 232 18.16 2.32 -4.79
C THR A 232 16.93 2.39 -5.70
N VAL A 233 15.74 2.23 -5.12
CA VAL A 233 14.58 2.95 -5.57
C VAL A 233 14.93 4.38 -5.18
N PHE A 234 15.00 5.26 -6.16
CA PHE A 234 14.80 6.69 -5.95
C PHE A 234 13.37 6.93 -5.42
N THR A 235 13.00 6.31 -4.31
CA THR A 235 12.18 6.95 -3.32
C THR A 235 13.20 7.58 -2.40
N LYS A 236 13.53 8.85 -2.68
CA LYS A 236 13.61 9.78 -1.55
C LYS A 236 12.29 9.56 -0.81
N VAL A 237 12.30 8.69 0.21
CA VAL A 237 11.49 8.95 1.39
C VAL A 237 12.05 10.28 1.83
N LEU A 238 11.44 11.35 1.30
CA LEU A 238 11.69 12.69 1.82
C LEU A 238 11.56 12.50 3.33
N PRO A 239 12.61 12.81 4.11
CA PRO A 239 12.53 12.67 5.57
C PRO A 239 11.21 13.28 5.97
N ALA A 240 10.37 12.52 6.71
CA ALA A 240 9.01 12.90 7.03
C ALA A 240 9.04 14.40 7.37
N LYS A 241 8.46 15.22 6.47
CA LYS A 241 8.65 16.67 6.50
C LYS A 241 8.29 17.08 7.92
N LYS A 242 9.27 17.57 8.67
CA LYS A 242 9.08 17.90 10.09
C LYS A 242 7.98 18.95 10.10
N MET A 243 6.78 18.56 10.52
CA MET A 243 5.65 19.45 10.37
C MET A 243 5.83 20.62 11.34
N GLU A 244 5.78 21.84 10.82
CA GLU A 244 5.93 23.07 11.60
C GLU A 244 4.77 23.22 12.60
N PHE A 245 3.58 22.75 12.20
CA PHE A 245 2.37 22.86 13.00
C PHE A 245 1.97 21.50 13.56
N GLU A 246 1.44 21.49 14.78
CA GLU A 246 0.78 20.32 15.36
C GLU A 246 -0.53 19.99 14.63
N GLU A 247 -1.04 18.76 14.77
CA GLU A 247 -2.34 18.41 14.19
C GLU A 247 -3.44 19.21 14.90
N PHE A 248 -4.20 20.01 14.12
CA PHE A 248 -5.25 20.89 14.64
C PHE A 248 -4.75 22.02 15.54
N ASP A 249 -3.63 22.68 15.17
CA ASP A 249 -3.14 23.90 15.82
C ASP A 249 -4.26 24.94 15.99
N GLU A 250 -4.42 25.49 17.20
CA GLU A 250 -5.54 26.35 17.57
C GLU A 250 -5.64 27.62 16.71
N ARG A 251 -4.52 28.09 16.15
CA ARG A 251 -4.43 29.31 15.34
C ARG A 251 -5.04 29.16 13.95
N ILE A 252 -5.41 27.94 13.55
CA ILE A 252 -5.99 27.67 12.23
C ILE A 252 -7.52 27.84 12.22
N PHE A 253 -8.17 27.84 13.38
CA PHE A 253 -9.62 27.90 13.49
C PHE A 253 -10.07 29.36 13.56
N GLU A 254 -11.01 29.76 12.68
CA GLU A 254 -11.54 31.13 12.62
C GLU A 254 -12.21 31.57 13.94
N GLU A 255 -12.71 30.61 14.71
CA GLU A 255 -13.35 30.86 16.00
C GLU A 255 -12.37 31.11 17.15
N SER A 256 -11.09 30.76 16.94
CA SER A 256 -10.00 30.93 17.91
C SER A 256 -9.64 32.40 18.08
N PRO A 257 -9.37 32.87 19.33
CA PRO A 257 -8.88 34.24 19.55
C PRO A 257 -7.50 34.47 18.93
N ASN A 258 -6.73 33.41 18.70
CA ASN A 258 -5.40 33.45 18.10
C ASN A 258 -5.42 33.13 16.60
N TYR A 259 -6.57 33.27 15.95
CA TYR A 259 -6.71 32.98 14.53
C TYR A 259 -5.80 33.86 13.68
N ASP A 260 -4.98 33.22 12.83
CA ASP A 260 -4.16 33.91 11.83
C ASP A 260 -4.31 33.21 10.48
N ILE A 261 -4.81 33.96 9.50
CA ILE A 261 -5.02 33.46 8.13
C ILE A 261 -3.73 33.01 7.46
N THR A 262 -2.59 33.62 7.81
CA THR A 262 -1.25 33.25 7.32
C THR A 262 -0.83 31.90 7.88
N ILE A 263 -1.12 31.65 9.16
CA ILE A 263 -0.85 30.37 9.82
C ILE A 263 -1.76 29.29 9.27
N ARG A 264 -3.05 29.60 9.06
CA ARG A 264 -4.00 28.69 8.39
C ARG A 264 -3.51 28.34 6.98
N PHE A 265 -3.06 29.32 6.21
CA PHE A 265 -2.49 29.09 4.87
C PHE A 265 -1.28 28.14 4.94
N LYS A 266 -0.31 28.41 5.82
CA LYS A 266 0.87 27.55 6.00
C LYS A 266 0.51 26.14 6.46
N TYR A 267 -0.41 26.01 7.42
CA TYR A 267 -0.91 24.73 7.91
C TYR A 267 -1.53 23.88 6.81
N LEU A 268 -2.39 24.49 5.98
CA LEU A 268 -3.04 23.81 4.87
C LEU A 268 -2.04 23.47 3.78
N LYS A 269 -1.10 24.38 3.48
CA LYS A 269 -0.03 24.14 2.52
C LYS A 269 0.83 22.95 2.96
N GLU A 270 1.17 22.86 4.23
CA GLU A 270 1.95 21.74 4.74
C GLU A 270 1.27 20.37 4.57
N ARG A 271 -0.07 20.32 4.66
CA ARG A 271 -0.83 19.06 4.72
C ARG A 271 -1.57 18.70 3.43
N LEU A 272 -1.88 19.67 2.59
CA LEU A 272 -2.81 19.54 1.46
C LEU A 272 -2.29 20.17 0.17
N ASP A 273 -1.11 20.81 0.20
CA ASP A 273 -0.50 21.36 -1.00
C ASP A 273 -0.22 20.28 -2.03
N ASP A 274 -0.41 20.67 -3.28
CA ASP A 274 -0.21 19.80 -4.41
C ASP A 274 1.21 19.96 -4.94
N THR A 275 2.13 19.24 -4.30
CA THR A 275 3.53 19.18 -4.73
C THR A 275 3.73 18.49 -6.07
N THR A 276 2.67 17.96 -6.70
CA THR A 276 2.76 17.29 -8.00
C THR A 276 2.67 18.25 -9.18
N THR A 277 2.35 19.52 -8.93
CA THR A 277 2.25 20.56 -9.97
C THR A 277 3.09 21.79 -9.62
N ASP A 278 3.67 22.42 -10.63
CA ASP A 278 4.33 23.73 -10.55
C ASP A 278 3.33 24.89 -10.51
N ARG A 279 2.01 24.61 -10.53
CA ARG A 279 0.94 25.61 -10.52
C ARG A 279 1.05 26.58 -9.35
N TRP A 280 1.52 26.09 -8.22
CA TRP A 280 1.58 26.85 -6.96
C TRP A 280 3.02 27.16 -6.54
N ASP A 281 3.96 27.13 -7.49
CA ASP A 281 5.32 27.59 -7.27
C ASP A 281 5.31 29.12 -7.08
N PHE A 282 5.78 29.57 -5.93
CA PHE A 282 5.79 30.98 -5.52
C PHE A 282 6.82 31.81 -6.32
N THR A 283 7.72 31.15 -7.06
CA THR A 283 8.72 31.81 -7.90
C THR A 283 8.18 32.23 -9.27
N ARG A 284 6.95 31.83 -9.61
CA ARG A 284 6.31 32.20 -10.88
C ARG A 284 5.73 33.60 -10.84
N ASP A 285 5.83 34.31 -11.96
CA ASP A 285 5.30 35.66 -12.13
C ASP A 285 3.76 35.72 -12.05
N ASP A 286 3.08 34.63 -12.36
CA ASP A 286 1.62 34.50 -12.32
C ASP A 286 1.10 33.86 -11.01
N TYR A 287 1.95 33.74 -9.98
CA TYR A 287 1.55 33.15 -8.71
C TYR A 287 0.56 34.05 -7.95
N ASP A 288 -0.63 33.52 -7.70
CA ASP A 288 -1.67 34.16 -6.89
C ASP A 288 -1.88 33.39 -5.58
N ALA A 289 -1.43 34.00 -4.47
CA ALA A 289 -1.55 33.43 -3.13
C ALA A 289 -3.01 33.24 -2.68
N TYR A 290 -3.92 34.10 -3.13
CA TYR A 290 -5.33 34.01 -2.79
C TYR A 290 -6.00 32.83 -3.50
N GLN A 291 -5.71 32.63 -4.79
CA GLN A 291 -6.18 31.45 -5.53
C GLN A 291 -5.60 30.16 -4.95
N HIS A 292 -4.34 30.18 -4.54
CA HIS A 292 -3.73 29.03 -3.88
C HIS A 292 -4.45 28.71 -2.56
N TYR A 293 -4.76 29.72 -1.75
CA TYR A 293 -5.51 29.53 -0.52
C TYR A 293 -6.90 28.92 -0.77
N GLN A 294 -7.64 29.43 -1.77
CA GLN A 294 -8.95 28.88 -2.13
C GLN A 294 -8.86 27.41 -2.57
N TYR A 295 -7.82 27.06 -3.35
CA TYR A 295 -7.56 25.68 -3.73
C TYR A 295 -7.34 24.78 -2.50
N LEU A 296 -6.49 25.23 -1.57
CA LEU A 296 -6.20 24.51 -0.33
C LEU A 296 -7.45 24.35 0.56
N GLN A 297 -8.32 25.36 0.63
CA GLN A 297 -9.61 25.26 1.31
C GLN A 297 -10.51 24.19 0.65
N GLY A 298 -10.62 24.19 -0.67
CA GLY A 298 -11.41 23.20 -1.39
C GLY A 298 -10.92 21.76 -1.14
N ARG A 299 -9.59 21.57 -1.07
CA ARG A 299 -8.97 20.28 -0.72
C ARG A 299 -9.27 19.89 0.72
N HIS A 300 -9.25 20.84 1.65
CA HIS A 300 -9.60 20.60 3.04
C HIS A 300 -11.06 20.16 3.19
N GLU A 301 -12.00 20.83 2.52
CA GLU A 301 -13.41 20.45 2.51
C GLU A 301 -13.64 19.07 1.90
N GLN A 302 -12.95 18.74 0.81
CA GLN A 302 -13.01 17.40 0.23
C GLN A 302 -12.51 16.34 1.21
N LYS A 303 -11.41 16.61 1.93
CA LYS A 303 -10.89 15.71 2.96
C LYS A 303 -11.89 15.53 4.10
N MET A 304 -12.53 16.61 4.54
CA MET A 304 -13.62 16.55 5.54
C MET A 304 -14.83 15.74 5.07
N LYS A 305 -15.14 15.73 3.76
CA LYS A 305 -16.23 14.91 3.19
C LYS A 305 -15.85 13.44 3.08
N ASN A 306 -14.62 13.15 2.67
CA ASN A 306 -14.18 11.79 2.30
C ASN A 306 -13.60 11.00 3.48
N ASP A 307 -13.03 11.67 4.49
CA ASP A 307 -12.42 11.04 5.66
C ASP A 307 -13.22 11.36 6.93
N PHE A 308 -14.07 10.40 7.33
CA PHE A 308 -14.92 10.52 8.50
C PHE A 308 -14.13 10.68 9.81
N ARG A 309 -13.00 9.98 9.95
CA ARG A 309 -12.17 10.05 11.17
C ARG A 309 -11.50 11.41 11.28
N TYR A 310 -10.94 11.93 10.19
CA TYR A 310 -10.39 13.28 10.13
C TYR A 310 -11.44 14.33 10.49
N LYS A 311 -12.64 14.21 9.91
CA LYS A 311 -13.77 15.11 10.21
C LYS A 311 -14.12 15.13 11.70
N GLN A 312 -14.23 13.96 12.34
CA GLN A 312 -14.56 13.87 13.77
C GLN A 312 -13.50 14.56 14.63
N ARG A 313 -12.22 14.31 14.38
CA ARG A 313 -11.12 14.95 15.14
C ARG A 313 -11.09 16.46 14.95
N TYR A 314 -11.27 16.94 13.72
CA TYR A 314 -11.31 18.37 13.42
C TYR A 314 -12.48 19.07 14.15
N ILE A 315 -13.68 18.48 14.13
CA ILE A 315 -14.84 19.04 14.82
C ILE A 315 -14.63 19.03 16.34
N SER A 316 -14.06 17.95 16.89
CA SER A 316 -13.75 17.86 18.32
C SER A 316 -12.76 18.95 18.76
N ALA A 317 -11.69 19.16 17.99
CA ALA A 317 -10.70 20.21 18.26
C ALA A 317 -11.32 21.61 18.17
N LYS A 318 -12.13 21.85 17.13
CA LYS A 318 -12.88 23.11 16.96
C LYS A 318 -13.81 23.40 18.15
N ASN A 319 -14.58 22.40 18.59
CA ASN A 319 -15.52 22.55 19.69
C ASN A 319 -14.79 22.84 21.01
N ALA A 320 -13.66 22.16 21.28
CA ALA A 320 -12.86 22.40 22.48
C ALA A 320 -12.33 23.84 22.56
N ILE A 321 -12.05 24.49 21.42
CA ILE A 321 -11.64 25.90 21.37
C ILE A 321 -12.83 26.82 21.68
N ILE A 322 -14.00 26.53 21.11
CA ILE A 322 -15.23 27.30 21.36
C ILE A 322 -15.62 27.21 22.84
N GLU A 323 -15.52 26.03 23.45
CA GLU A 323 -15.81 25.81 24.87
C GLU A 323 -14.86 26.63 25.77
N ARG A 324 -13.54 26.57 25.52
CA ARG A 324 -12.55 27.37 26.26
C ARG A 324 -12.79 28.88 26.14
N LYS A 325 -13.13 29.36 24.94
CA LYS A 325 -13.49 30.77 24.72
C LYS A 325 -14.72 31.19 25.53
N ASN A 326 -15.71 30.31 25.65
CA ASN A 326 -16.92 30.59 26.43
C ASN A 326 -16.67 30.54 27.94
N GLU A 327 -15.64 29.82 28.39
CA GLU A 327 -15.20 29.79 29.79
C GLU A 327 -14.37 31.02 30.17
N GLU A 328 -13.56 31.57 29.26
CA GLU A 328 -12.77 32.79 29.50
C GLU A 328 -13.59 34.09 29.49
N VAL A 329 -14.81 34.05 28.95
CA VAL A 329 -15.76 35.19 28.88
C VAL A 329 -16.74 35.21 30.07
N LYS A 330 -16.76 34.16 30.89
CA LYS A 330 -17.50 34.10 32.17
C LYS A 330 -16.62 34.56 33.33
#